data_AF-A0A2V6AYN9-F1
#
_entry.id   AF-A0A2V6AYN9-F1
#
_cell.length_a   1.000
_cell.length_b   1.000
_cell.length_c   1.000
_cell.angle_alpha   90.00
_cell.angle_beta   90.00
_cell.angle_gamma   90.00
#
_symmetry.space_group_name_H-M   'P 1'
#
loop_
_entity.id
_entity.type
_entity.pdbx_description
1 polymer ?
#
loop_
_entity_poly.entity_id
_entity_poly.type
_entity_poly.pdbx_seq_one_letter_code
_entity_poly.pdbx_strand_id
1 'polypeptide(L)'
;MNSALKWKLIAGFILAFVAGGITGAAVGGMHARHVFFEFHHPELIGVRMMEQFRSELNLTPEQVAKISPIIDKTAAELQKVRRDTGGRVREIWMEAHQQIAGNLTDEQRQKLLQMKEHHHQWRHRHGLPEFSPEMSPTR
;
A
#
# COMPACT_ATOMS: atom_id res chain seq x y z
N MET A 1 -22.38 -22.86 -39.76
CA MET A 1 -21.09 -22.22 -39.41
C MET A 1 -20.19 -23.26 -38.77
N ASN A 2 -19.04 -23.55 -39.38
CA ASN A 2 -18.20 -24.71 -39.04
C ASN A 2 -17.62 -24.60 -37.63
N SER A 3 -17.71 -25.68 -36.84
CA SER A 3 -17.20 -25.74 -35.46
C SER A 3 -15.70 -25.42 -35.37
N ALA A 4 -14.94 -25.74 -36.41
CA ALA A 4 -13.53 -25.39 -36.54
C ALA A 4 -13.28 -23.88 -36.61
N LEU A 5 -14.18 -23.11 -37.24
CA LEU A 5 -14.06 -21.66 -37.33
C LEU A 5 -14.38 -21.00 -35.97
N LYS A 6 -15.40 -21.51 -35.27
CA LYS A 6 -15.76 -21.06 -33.92
C LYS A 6 -14.62 -21.26 -32.92
N TRP A 7 -13.97 -22.43 -32.93
CA TRP A 7 -12.87 -22.74 -32.02
C TRP A 7 -11.63 -21.87 -32.27
N LYS A 8 -11.32 -21.57 -33.53
CA LYS A 8 -10.22 -20.64 -33.88
C LYS A 8 -10.49 -19.22 -33.38
N LEU A 9 -11.73 -18.74 -33.46
CA LEU A 9 -12.11 -17.43 -32.91
C LEU A 9 -11.98 -17.41 -31.39
N ILE A 10 -12.48 -18.43 -30.69
CA ILE A 10 -12.36 -18.55 -29.23
C ILE A 10 -10.89 -18.55 -28.81
N ALA A 11 -10.05 -19.35 -29.46
CA ALA A 11 -8.61 -19.39 -29.20
C ALA A 11 -7.94 -18.01 -29.41
N GLY A 12 -8.34 -17.29 -30.47
CA GLY A 12 -7.85 -15.93 -30.73
C GLY A 12 -8.23 -14.93 -29.64
N PHE A 13 -9.48 -14.96 -29.17
CA PHE A 13 -9.94 -14.09 -28.08
C PHE A 13 -9.22 -14.39 -26.76
N ILE A 14 -9.02 -15.67 -26.43
CA ILE A 14 -8.26 -16.07 -25.23
C ILE A 14 -6.83 -15.55 -25.33
N LEU A 15 -6.17 -15.71 -26.48
CA LEU A 15 -4.81 -15.24 -26.69
C LEU A 15 -4.70 -13.72 -26.52
N ALA A 16 -5.62 -12.95 -27.12
CA ALA A 16 -5.66 -11.50 -26.99
C ALA A 16 -5.90 -11.06 -25.53
N PHE A 17 -6.78 -11.76 -24.81
CA PHE A 17 -7.06 -11.49 -23.40
C PHE A 17 -5.84 -11.77 -22.51
N VAL A 18 -5.14 -12.88 -22.73
CA VAL A 18 -3.91 -13.21 -21.99
C VAL A 18 -2.81 -12.19 -22.26
N ALA A 19 -2.61 -11.80 -23.53
CA ALA A 19 -1.65 -10.76 -23.90
C ALA A 19 -1.99 -9.40 -23.27
N GLY A 20 -3.26 -9.01 -23.28
CA GLY A 20 -3.76 -7.81 -22.61
C GLY A 20 -3.57 -7.88 -21.09
N GLY A 21 -3.84 -9.03 -20.46
CA GLY A 21 -3.65 -9.26 -19.04
C GLY A 21 -2.19 -9.15 -18.60
N ILE A 22 -1.26 -9.74 -19.35
CA ILE A 22 0.19 -9.63 -19.08
C ILE A 22 0.66 -8.17 -19.21
N THR A 23 0.22 -7.48 -20.27
CA THR A 23 0.59 -6.09 -20.51
C THR A 23 0.04 -5.16 -19.42
N GLY A 24 -1.24 -5.34 -19.06
CA GLY A 24 -1.88 -4.61 -17.97
C GLY A 24 -1.24 -4.88 -16.61
N ALA A 25 -0.87 -6.12 -16.31
CA ALA A 25 -0.17 -6.47 -15.07
C ALA A 25 1.25 -5.90 -15.02
N ALA A 26 1.98 -5.87 -16.14
CA ALA A 26 3.32 -5.29 -16.20
C ALA A 26 3.29 -3.76 -16.03
N VAL A 27 2.46 -3.06 -16.81
CA VAL A 27 2.34 -1.59 -16.76
C VAL A 27 1.71 -1.13 -15.44
N GLY A 28 0.58 -1.76 -15.06
CA GLY A 28 -0.11 -1.46 -13.82
C GLY A 28 0.72 -1.82 -12.59
N GLY A 29 1.44 -2.95 -12.62
CA GLY A 29 2.32 -3.36 -11.54
C GLY A 29 3.56 -2.47 -11.38
N MET A 30 4.11 -1.94 -12.48
CA MET A 30 5.24 -1.02 -12.45
C MET A 30 4.83 0.37 -11.94
N HIS A 31 3.67 0.89 -12.39
CA HIS A 31 3.15 2.16 -11.91
C HIS A 31 2.74 2.10 -10.44
N ALA A 32 2.04 1.03 -10.04
CA ALA A 32 1.71 0.79 -8.63
C ALA A 32 2.98 0.68 -7.78
N ARG A 33 4.03 -0.02 -8.25
CA ARG A 33 5.31 -0.08 -7.54
C ARG A 33 5.97 1.29 -7.40
N HIS A 34 5.98 2.12 -8.43
CA HIS A 34 6.59 3.45 -8.34
C HIS A 34 5.88 4.32 -7.30
N VAL A 35 4.55 4.38 -7.35
CA VAL A 35 3.76 5.14 -6.35
C VAL A 35 3.93 4.54 -4.95
N PHE A 36 3.90 3.21 -4.79
CA PHE A 36 4.09 2.57 -3.48
C PHE A 36 5.51 2.76 -2.90
N PHE A 37 6.57 2.61 -3.69
CA PHE A 37 7.95 2.85 -3.23
C PHE A 37 8.17 4.31 -2.83
N GLU A 38 7.49 5.23 -3.49
CA GLU A 38 7.59 6.66 -3.24
C GLU A 38 6.85 7.10 -1.95
N PHE A 39 5.96 6.30 -1.37
CA PHE A 39 5.30 6.62 -0.09
C PHE A 39 5.82 5.84 1.13
N HIS A 40 6.60 4.78 0.96
CA HIS A 40 6.83 3.79 2.03
C HIS A 40 8.20 3.73 2.71
N HIS A 41 9.11 4.66 2.41
CA HIS A 41 10.37 4.78 3.15
C HIS A 41 10.30 5.92 4.20
N PRO A 42 9.79 5.67 5.42
CA PRO A 42 9.76 6.68 6.48
C PRO A 42 11.15 7.21 6.83
N GLU A 43 12.19 6.38 6.69
CA GLU A 43 13.58 6.82 6.86
C GLU A 43 14.03 7.88 5.85
N LEU A 44 13.37 7.99 4.70
CA LEU A 44 13.73 8.94 3.63
C LEU A 44 12.93 10.25 3.65
N ILE A 45 12.00 10.43 4.61
CA ILE A 45 11.17 11.65 4.68
C ILE A 45 12.04 12.90 4.79
N GLY A 46 13.04 12.90 5.68
CA GLY A 46 13.96 14.03 5.83
C GLY A 46 14.78 14.31 4.58
N VAL A 47 15.28 13.26 3.92
CA VAL A 47 16.05 13.37 2.68
C VAL A 47 15.22 14.01 1.57
N ARG A 48 13.98 13.53 1.36
CA ARG A 48 13.08 14.07 0.35
C ARG A 48 12.66 15.51 0.62
N MET A 49 12.37 15.85 1.88
CA MET A 49 12.07 17.23 2.27
C MET A 49 13.25 18.16 1.96
N MET A 50 14.48 17.74 2.26
CA MET A 50 15.68 18.53 1.97
C MET A 50 15.93 18.65 0.46
N GLU A 51 15.77 17.57 -0.30
CA GLU A 51 15.89 17.59 -1.76
C GLU A 51 14.89 18.55 -2.39
N GLN A 52 13.62 18.50 -1.96
CA GLN A 52 12.59 19.40 -2.43
C GLN A 52 12.91 20.86 -2.12
N PHE A 53 13.32 21.17 -0.88
CA PHE A 53 13.68 22.55 -0.51
C PHE A 53 14.92 23.05 -1.25
N ARG A 54 15.91 22.18 -1.48
CA ARG A 54 17.07 22.52 -2.31
C ARG A 54 16.65 22.85 -3.74
N SER A 55 15.82 22.01 -4.36
CA SER A 55 15.41 22.20 -5.76
C SER A 55 14.49 23.39 -5.98
N GLU A 56 13.54 23.62 -5.05
CA GLU A 56 12.54 24.68 -5.22
C GLU A 56 13.05 26.05 -4.76
N LEU A 57 13.91 26.09 -3.73
CA LEU A 57 14.37 27.35 -3.12
C LEU A 57 15.81 27.73 -3.50
N ASN A 58 16.53 26.89 -4.26
CA ASN A 58 17.92 27.10 -4.66
C ASN A 58 18.83 27.45 -3.46
N LEU A 59 18.75 26.65 -2.40
CA LEU A 59 19.44 26.91 -1.14
C LEU A 59 20.97 26.90 -1.30
N THR A 60 21.64 27.88 -0.69
CA THR A 60 23.11 27.89 -0.62
C THR A 60 23.62 26.82 0.37
N PRO A 61 24.90 26.41 0.28
CA PRO A 61 25.48 25.45 1.23
C PRO A 61 25.31 25.86 2.70
N GLU A 62 25.45 27.15 3.01
CA GLU A 62 25.29 27.69 4.36
C GLU A 62 23.83 27.62 4.84
N GLN A 63 22.86 27.86 3.95
CA GLN A 63 21.44 27.72 4.28
C GLN A 63 21.08 26.26 4.53
N VAL A 64 21.59 25.34 3.71
CA VAL A 64 21.40 23.91 3.92
C VAL A 64 21.96 23.47 5.26
N ALA A 65 23.16 23.93 5.64
CA ALA A 65 23.74 23.59 6.93
C ALA A 65 22.87 24.04 8.12
N LYS A 66 22.15 25.16 7.99
CA LYS A 66 21.22 25.66 9.01
C LYS A 66 19.87 24.94 9.02
N ILE A 67 19.38 24.53 7.85
CA ILE A 67 18.06 23.91 7.68
C ILE A 67 18.08 22.41 7.98
N SER A 68 19.20 21.72 7.69
CA SER A 68 19.36 20.27 7.91
C SER A 68 18.92 19.81 9.31
N PRO A 69 19.41 20.41 10.42
CA PRO A 69 18.98 19.96 11.75
C PRO A 69 17.48 20.19 12.03
N ILE A 70 16.84 21.16 11.36
CA ILE A 70 15.40 21.40 11.49
C ILE A 70 14.64 20.25 10.82
N ILE A 71 15.02 19.89 9.59
CA ILE A 71 14.40 18.80 8.84
C ILE A 71 14.60 17.46 9.56
N ASP A 72 15.81 17.18 10.04
CA ASP A 72 16.11 15.93 10.75
C ASP A 72 15.25 15.77 12.01
N LYS A 73 15.11 16.85 12.79
CA LYS A 73 14.22 16.87 13.96
C LYS A 73 12.77 16.61 13.56
N THR A 74 12.27 17.30 12.52
CA THR A 74 10.90 17.12 12.04
C THR A 74 10.65 15.70 11.54
N ALA A 75 11.60 15.10 10.81
CA ALA A 75 11.49 13.72 10.33
C ALA A 75 11.41 12.73 11.51
N ALA A 76 12.21 12.94 12.56
CA ALA A 76 12.16 12.12 13.77
C ALA A 76 10.83 12.25 14.52
N GLU A 77 10.28 13.47 14.63
CA GLU A 77 8.97 13.71 15.24
C GLU A 77 7.83 13.05 14.44
N LEU A 78 7.84 13.18 13.12
CA LEU A 78 6.87 12.50 12.25
C LEU A 78 6.96 10.99 12.37
N GLN A 79 8.17 10.43 12.45
CA GLN A 79 8.36 8.99 12.66
C GLN A 79 7.77 8.54 14.00
N LYS A 80 7.95 9.34 15.06
CA LYS A 80 7.37 9.05 16.38
C LYS A 80 5.85 9.06 16.34
N VAL A 81 5.24 10.09 15.75
CA VAL A 81 3.78 10.19 15.58
C VAL A 81 3.25 8.99 14.80
N ARG A 82 3.91 8.62 13.70
CA ARG A 82 3.49 7.46 12.90
C ARG A 82 3.52 6.16 13.70
N ARG A 83 4.54 5.93 14.52
CA ARG A 83 4.64 4.74 15.38
C ARG A 83 3.53 4.69 16.43
N ASP A 84 3.29 5.83 17.09
CA ASP A 84 2.28 5.95 18.14
C ASP A 84 0.86 5.75 17.59
N THR A 85 0.52 6.49 16.53
CA THR A 85 -0.77 6.35 15.84
C THR A 85 -0.96 4.94 15.30
N GLY A 86 0.08 4.32 14.71
CA GLY A 86 0.00 2.95 14.23
C GLY A 86 -0.31 1.94 15.34
N GLY A 87 0.25 2.11 16.53
CA GLY A 87 -0.08 1.28 17.71
C GLY A 87 -1.55 1.44 18.11
N ARG A 88 -1.99 2.68 18.30
CA ARG A 88 -3.38 2.98 18.70
C ARG A 88 -4.42 2.48 17.69
N VAL A 89 -4.11 2.62 16.40
CA VAL A 89 -5.00 2.13 15.33
C VAL A 89 -5.10 0.61 15.34
N ARG A 90 -4.01 -0.12 15.60
CA ARG A 90 -4.06 -1.58 15.77
C ARG A 90 -4.92 -2.00 16.96
N GLU A 91 -4.80 -1.30 18.09
CA GLU A 91 -5.60 -1.57 19.29
C GLU A 91 -7.09 -1.40 19.01
N ILE A 92 -7.49 -0.27 18.41
CA ILE A 92 -8.87 0.00 18.01
C ILE A 92 -9.41 -1.12 17.11
N TRP A 93 -8.62 -1.60 16.16
CA TRP A 93 -9.04 -2.69 15.28
C TRP A 93 -9.18 -4.03 15.98
N MET A 94 -8.28 -4.34 16.89
CA MET A 94 -8.33 -5.57 17.66
C MET A 94 -9.58 -5.59 18.53
N GLU A 95 -9.88 -4.47 19.19
CA GLU A 95 -11.09 -4.29 19.98
C GLU A 95 -12.35 -4.45 19.11
N ALA A 96 -12.42 -3.76 17.97
CA ALA A 96 -13.55 -3.87 17.04
C ALA A 96 -13.74 -5.31 16.55
N HIS A 97 -12.67 -6.03 16.22
CA HIS A 97 -12.75 -7.45 15.85
C HIS A 97 -13.29 -8.32 16.96
N GLN A 98 -12.88 -8.07 18.21
CA GLN A 98 -13.37 -8.84 19.36
C GLN A 98 -14.87 -8.61 19.59
N GLN A 99 -15.31 -7.35 19.53
CA GLN A 99 -16.73 -7.00 19.64
C GLN A 99 -17.55 -7.64 18.52
N ILE A 100 -17.09 -7.57 17.27
CA ILE A 100 -17.75 -8.22 16.14
C ILE A 100 -17.83 -9.73 16.36
N ALA A 101 -16.72 -10.38 16.71
CA ALA A 101 -16.67 -11.83 16.92
C ALA A 101 -17.62 -12.31 18.02
N GLY A 102 -17.86 -11.50 19.05
CA GLY A 102 -18.84 -11.79 20.10
C GLY A 102 -20.29 -11.89 19.61
N ASN A 103 -20.62 -11.22 18.50
CA ASN A 103 -21.97 -11.19 17.92
C ASN A 103 -22.20 -12.22 16.80
N LEU A 104 -21.19 -13.03 16.47
CA LEU A 104 -21.25 -14.00 15.37
C LEU A 104 -21.61 -15.40 15.86
N THR A 105 -22.13 -16.24 14.96
CA THR A 105 -22.20 -17.69 15.18
C THR A 105 -20.81 -18.33 15.06
N ASP A 106 -20.64 -19.57 15.51
CA ASP A 106 -19.34 -20.26 15.45
C ASP A 106 -18.83 -20.45 14.02
N GLU A 107 -19.71 -20.76 13.07
CA GLU A 107 -19.36 -20.85 11.65
C GLU A 107 -18.91 -19.48 11.08
N GLN A 108 -19.59 -18.39 11.47
CA GLN A 108 -19.22 -17.05 11.06
C GLN A 108 -17.89 -16.59 11.68
N ARG A 109 -17.62 -16.97 12.93
CA ARG A 109 -16.32 -16.74 13.59
C ARG A 109 -15.18 -17.44 12.87
N GLN A 110 -15.37 -18.71 12.49
CA GLN A 110 -14.37 -19.44 11.70
C GLN A 110 -14.09 -18.75 10.35
N LYS A 111 -15.13 -18.26 9.67
CA LYS A 111 -14.97 -17.51 8.41
C LYS A 111 -14.21 -16.20 8.62
N LEU A 112 -14.49 -15.47 9.70
CA LEU A 112 -13.75 -14.25 10.05
C LEU A 112 -12.25 -14.51 10.28
N LEU A 113 -11.91 -15.62 10.93
CA LEU A 113 -10.51 -16.04 11.13
C LEU A 113 -9.81 -16.36 9.81
N GLN A 114 -10.48 -17.08 8.90
CA GLN A 114 -9.94 -17.40 7.57
C GLN A 114 -9.71 -16.13 6.74
N MET A 115 -10.60 -15.14 6.84
CA MET A 115 -10.42 -13.84 6.17
C MET A 115 -9.18 -13.09 6.67
N LYS A 116 -8.92 -13.12 7.99
CA LYS A 116 -7.69 -12.52 8.56
C LYS A 116 -6.43 -13.22 8.05
N GLU A 117 -6.44 -14.54 8.02
CA GLU A 117 -5.28 -15.33 7.60
C GLU A 117 -4.98 -15.16 6.10
N HIS A 118 -6.00 -15.17 5.24
CA HIS A 118 -5.84 -14.92 3.80
C HIS A 118 -5.26 -13.53 3.54
N HIS A 119 -5.73 -12.53 4.28
CA HIS A 119 -5.22 -11.17 4.17
C HIS A 119 -3.77 -11.04 4.65
N HIS A 120 -3.39 -11.75 5.72
CA HIS A 120 -2.02 -11.81 6.21
C HIS A 120 -1.08 -12.47 5.18
N GLN A 121 -1.48 -13.60 4.60
CA GLN A 121 -0.71 -14.32 3.58
C GLN A 121 -0.55 -13.53 2.28
N TRP A 122 -1.62 -12.88 1.81
CA TRP A 122 -1.58 -12.02 0.63
C TRP A 122 -0.62 -10.84 0.82
N ARG A 123 -0.62 -10.23 2.02
CA ARG A 123 0.30 -9.15 2.39
C ARG A 123 1.77 -9.60 2.39
N HIS A 124 2.09 -10.73 3.01
CA HIS A 124 3.45 -11.29 3.01
C HIS A 124 3.96 -11.60 1.60
N ARG A 125 3.09 -12.09 0.73
CA ARG A 125 3.45 -12.45 -0.65
C ARG A 125 3.64 -11.24 -1.56
N HIS A 126 2.87 -10.17 -1.36
CA HIS A 126 2.90 -8.99 -2.24
C HIS A 126 3.75 -7.84 -1.71
N GLY A 127 4.35 -7.97 -0.51
CA GLY A 127 5.18 -6.93 0.09
C GLY A 127 4.42 -5.62 0.33
N LEU A 128 3.09 -5.70 0.40
CA LEU A 128 2.27 -4.55 0.67
C LEU A 128 2.44 -4.20 2.15
N PRO A 129 2.83 -2.95 2.45
CA PRO A 129 2.97 -2.54 3.83
C PRO A 129 1.62 -2.69 4.53
N GLU A 130 1.73 -2.91 5.83
CA GLU A 130 0.61 -2.93 6.76
C GLU A 130 -0.39 -1.82 6.38
N PHE A 131 -1.50 -2.20 5.74
CA PHE A 131 -2.66 -1.32 5.61
C PHE A 131 -3.09 -1.08 7.05
N SER A 132 -2.63 0.03 7.63
CA SER A 132 -3.46 0.79 8.54
C SER A 132 -4.79 1.00 7.81
N PRO A 133 -5.93 0.87 8.48
CA PRO A 133 -7.27 1.14 7.95
C PRO A 133 -7.53 2.60 7.54
N GLU A 134 -6.52 3.35 7.14
CA GLU A 134 -6.76 4.55 6.35
C GLU A 134 -7.06 4.11 4.93
N MET A 135 -8.35 3.94 4.64
CA MET A 135 -9.02 4.33 3.40
C MET A 135 -10.23 3.41 3.18
N SER A 136 -11.34 3.76 3.83
CA SER A 136 -12.64 3.68 3.16
C SER A 136 -12.97 5.10 2.70
N PRO A 137 -13.08 5.38 1.39
CA PRO A 137 -13.66 6.63 0.94
C PRO A 137 -15.15 6.54 1.27
N THR A 138 -15.57 7.23 2.32
CA THR A 138 -16.99 7.51 2.55
C THR A 138 -17.50 8.31 1.35
N ARG A 139 -18.38 7.69 0.59
CA ARG A 139 -19.25 8.34 -0.38
C ARG A 139 -20.53 8.78 0.32
#